data_AF-A0A919HIK5-F1
#
_entry.id   AF-A0A919HIK5-F1
#
_cell.length_a   1.000
_cell.length_b   1.000
_cell.length_c   1.000
_cell.angle_alpha   90.00
_cell.angle_beta   90.00
_cell.angle_gamma   90.00
#
_symmetry.space_group_name_H-M   'P 1'
#
loop_
_entity.id
_entity.type
_entity.pdbx_description
1 polymer ?
#
loop_
_entity_poly.entity_id
_entity_poly.type
_entity_poly.pdbx_seq_one_letter_code
_entity_poly.pdbx_strand_id
1 'polypeptide(L)'
;MTEHVPLTAEEARLRPLDLAPLRAAAAEPLDDGAPLPRFDDLAELTSRLRGHLQVLIPPVEDAARAFPEYDGGRVRALLSVQSARVRLGSSPGAGLVSAREHARGLARELASLCDHYETLTGASTVERA
;
A
#
# COMPACT_ATOMS: atom_id res chain seq x y z
N MET A 1 26.07 -21.28 5.80
CA MET A 1 25.78 -21.03 4.38
C MET A 1 24.33 -21.39 4.17
N THR A 2 23.43 -20.42 4.27
CA THR A 2 21.99 -20.66 4.08
C THR A 2 21.72 -20.62 2.59
N GLU A 3 21.35 -21.77 2.04
CA GLU A 3 20.99 -21.93 0.64
C GLU A 3 19.72 -21.12 0.36
N HIS A 4 19.84 -20.03 -0.41
CA HIS A 4 18.67 -19.29 -0.89
C HIS A 4 18.12 -20.05 -2.10
N VAL A 5 17.31 -21.07 -1.83
CA VAL A 5 16.57 -21.78 -2.88
C VAL A 5 15.61 -20.76 -3.51
N PRO A 6 15.77 -20.42 -4.80
CA PRO A 6 14.86 -19.48 -5.45
C PRO A 6 13.49 -20.12 -5.55
N LEU A 7 12.48 -19.43 -5.05
CA LEU A 7 11.09 -19.85 -5.19
C LEU A 7 10.69 -19.83 -6.64
N THR A 8 9.91 -20.82 -7.05
CA THR A 8 9.28 -20.77 -8.37
C THR A 8 8.31 -19.59 -8.44
N ALA A 9 8.09 -19.05 -9.64
CA ALA A 9 7.18 -17.93 -9.85
C ALA A 9 5.74 -18.23 -9.37
N GLU A 10 5.35 -19.50 -9.33
CA GLU A 10 4.05 -19.94 -8.84
C GLU A 10 3.98 -19.96 -7.31
N GLU A 11 5.04 -20.44 -6.63
CA GLU A 11 5.12 -20.38 -5.17
C GLU A 11 5.20 -18.95 -4.63
N ALA A 12 5.85 -18.04 -5.37
CA ALA A 12 5.87 -16.62 -5.04
C ALA A 12 4.48 -15.97 -5.16
N ARG A 13 3.65 -16.42 -6.11
CA ARG A 13 2.26 -15.96 -6.27
C ARG A 13 1.32 -16.52 -5.21
N LEU A 14 1.62 -17.72 -4.70
CA LEU A 14 0.83 -18.38 -3.66
C LEU A 14 1.20 -17.93 -2.24
N ARG A 15 2.33 -17.24 -2.05
CA ARG A 15 2.66 -16.64 -0.76
C ARG A 15 1.78 -15.41 -0.51
N PRO A 16 1.25 -15.25 0.71
CA PRO A 16 0.73 -13.96 1.15
C PRO A 16 1.81 -12.89 0.93
N LEU A 17 1.43 -11.77 0.33
CA LEU A 17 2.31 -10.62 0.18
C LEU A 17 2.78 -10.17 1.57
N ASP A 18 4.09 -10.02 1.76
CA ASP A 18 4.65 -9.48 3.01
C ASP A 18 4.33 -7.98 3.10
N LEU A 19 3.39 -7.64 3.98
CA LEU A 19 2.94 -6.26 4.19
C LEU A 19 3.84 -5.48 5.16
N ALA A 20 4.73 -6.14 5.92
CA ALA A 20 5.57 -5.48 6.91
C ALA A 20 6.43 -4.34 6.32
N PRO A 21 7.18 -4.52 5.22
CA PRO A 21 7.95 -3.43 4.61
C PRO A 21 7.06 -2.29 4.09
N LEU A 22 5.86 -2.60 3.58
CA LEU A 22 4.93 -1.60 3.06
C LEU A 22 4.37 -0.74 4.20
N ARG A 23 4.02 -1.36 5.33
CA ARG A 23 3.55 -0.67 6.54
C ARG A 23 4.63 0.18 7.17
N ALA A 24 5.86 -0.31 7.24
CA ALA A 24 6.99 0.48 7.72
C ALA A 24 7.20 1.73 6.85
N ALA A 25 7.16 1.57 5.52
CA ALA A 25 7.27 2.70 4.59
C ALA A 25 6.11 3.69 4.71
N ALA A 26 4.89 3.22 5.00
CA ALA A 26 3.72 4.06 5.23
C ALA A 26 3.74 4.79 6.58
N ALA A 27 4.41 4.25 7.60
CA ALA A 27 4.44 4.84 8.94
C ALA A 27 5.30 6.10 9.00
N GLU A 28 6.45 6.12 8.30
CA GLU A 28 7.41 7.23 8.33
C GLU A 28 6.79 8.61 8.01
N PRO A 29 6.00 8.80 6.93
CA PRO A 29 5.42 10.10 6.60
C PRO A 29 4.24 10.48 7.51
N LEU A 30 3.67 9.51 8.22
CA LEU A 30 2.50 9.71 9.07
C LEU A 30 2.86 10.14 10.50
N ASP A 31 4.14 10.08 10.87
CA ASP A 31 4.63 10.61 12.14
C ASP A 31 4.55 12.15 12.15
N ASP A 32 3.54 12.68 12.84
CA ASP A 32 3.35 14.12 13.03
C ASP A 32 4.43 14.77 13.90
N GLY A 33 5.18 13.99 14.69
CA GLY A 33 6.29 14.46 15.51
C GLY A 33 7.61 14.59 14.75
N ALA A 34 7.71 14.02 13.55
CA ALA A 34 8.94 14.03 12.77
C ALA A 34 9.21 15.42 12.15
N PRO A 35 10.46 15.92 12.22
CA PRO A 35 10.83 17.16 11.54
C PRO A 35 10.58 17.05 10.03
N LEU A 36 10.30 18.18 9.38
CA LEU A 36 10.14 18.24 7.93
C LEU A 36 11.43 17.74 7.26
N PRO A 37 11.37 16.65 6.45
CA PRO A 37 12.52 16.17 5.71
C PRO A 37 12.96 17.20 4.67
N ARG A 38 14.20 17.06 4.16
CA ARG A 38 14.63 17.88 3.04
C ARG A 38 13.83 17.52 1.79
N PHE A 39 13.81 18.43 0.82
CA PHE A 39 13.05 18.23 -0.40
C PHE A 39 13.47 16.96 -1.17
N ASP A 40 14.77 16.69 -1.24
CA ASP A 40 15.30 15.50 -1.93
C ASP A 40 14.90 14.19 -1.20
N ASP A 41 15.03 14.15 0.13
CA ASP A 41 14.60 13.01 0.96
C ASP A 41 13.10 12.73 0.75
N LEU A 42 12.30 13.79 0.63
CA LEU A 42 10.87 13.69 0.40
C LEU A 42 10.51 13.21 -1.01
N ALA A 43 11.30 13.59 -2.02
CA ALA A 43 11.15 13.09 -3.38
C ALA A 43 11.49 11.59 -3.45
N GLU A 44 12.54 11.14 -2.77
CA GLU A 44 12.91 9.73 -2.66
C GLU A 44 11.81 8.92 -1.95
N LEU A 45 11.35 9.41 -0.79
CA LEU A 45 10.24 8.82 -0.05
C LEU A 45 8.96 8.71 -0.91
N THR A 46 8.63 9.77 -1.65
CA THR A 46 7.49 9.78 -2.57
C THR A 46 7.65 8.71 -3.67
N SER A 47 8.84 8.58 -4.24
CA SER A 47 9.15 7.56 -5.24
C SER A 47 8.96 6.16 -4.68
N ARG A 48 9.49 5.89 -3.48
CA ARG A 48 9.35 4.61 -2.77
C ARG A 48 7.89 4.26 -2.50
N LEU A 49 7.10 5.21 -1.99
CA LEU A 49 5.66 5.01 -1.74
C LEU A 49 4.89 4.70 -3.02
N ARG A 50 5.21 5.38 -4.14
CA ARG A 50 4.60 5.08 -5.45
C ARG A 50 4.92 3.66 -5.91
N GLY A 51 6.18 3.22 -5.76
CA GLY A 51 6.58 1.84 -6.06
C GLY A 51 5.80 0.81 -5.24
N HIS A 52 5.65 1.03 -3.93
CA HIS A 52 4.86 0.13 -3.08
C HIS A 52 3.38 0.07 -3.47
N LEU A 53 2.77 1.21 -3.80
CA LEU A 53 1.38 1.24 -4.29
C LEU A 53 1.23 0.47 -5.61
N GLN A 54 2.16 0.63 -6.55
CA GLN A 54 2.14 -0.09 -7.82
C GLN A 54 2.23 -1.61 -7.63
N VAL A 55 2.97 -2.07 -6.62
CA VAL A 55 3.07 -3.49 -6.26
C VAL A 55 1.79 -4.00 -5.57
N LEU A 56 1.20 -3.20 -4.66
CA LEU A 56 0.08 -3.64 -3.83
C LEU A 56 -1.29 -3.55 -4.51
N ILE A 57 -1.48 -2.63 -5.45
CA ILE A 57 -2.77 -2.42 -6.12
C ILE A 57 -3.30 -3.70 -6.81
N PRO A 58 -2.54 -4.40 -7.67
CA PRO A 58 -3.07 -5.57 -8.38
C PRO A 58 -3.51 -6.71 -7.42
N PRO A 59 -2.70 -7.12 -6.42
CA PRO A 59 -3.13 -8.13 -5.45
C PRO A 59 -4.41 -7.75 -4.67
N VAL A 60 -4.60 -6.48 -4.31
CA VAL A 60 -5.84 -6.02 -3.64
C VAL A 60 -7.04 -6.11 -4.58
N GLU A 61 -6.88 -5.72 -5.85
CA GLU A 61 -7.97 -5.86 -6.83
C GLU A 61 -8.37 -7.31 -7.05
N ASP A 62 -7.39 -8.19 -7.20
CA ASP A 62 -7.64 -9.61 -7.43
C ASP A 62 -8.33 -10.24 -6.22
N ALA A 63 -7.85 -9.95 -5.01
CA ALA A 63 -8.49 -10.40 -3.77
C ALA A 63 -9.92 -9.87 -3.62
N ALA A 64 -10.16 -8.59 -3.92
CA ALA A 64 -11.49 -7.99 -3.85
C ALA A 64 -12.44 -8.60 -4.90
N ARG A 65 -11.92 -8.91 -6.10
CA ARG A 65 -12.71 -9.47 -7.20
C ARG A 65 -13.20 -10.90 -6.96
N ALA A 66 -12.61 -11.62 -6.00
CA ALA A 66 -13.06 -12.94 -5.58
C ALA A 66 -14.38 -12.92 -4.78
N PHE A 67 -14.78 -11.77 -4.24
CA PHE A 67 -16.03 -11.60 -3.48
C PHE A 67 -17.21 -11.23 -4.40
N PRO A 68 -18.47 -11.47 -4.00
CA PRO A 68 -19.66 -11.03 -4.75
C PRO A 68 -19.67 -9.53 -5.04
N GLU A 69 -20.29 -9.14 -6.17
CA GLU A 69 -20.26 -7.75 -6.67
C GLU A 69 -20.69 -6.69 -5.65
N TYR A 70 -21.72 -7.00 -4.85
CA TYR A 70 -22.28 -6.09 -3.85
C TYR A 70 -21.75 -6.32 -2.43
N ASP A 71 -20.69 -7.12 -2.27
CA ASP A 71 -20.04 -7.27 -0.97
C ASP A 71 -19.41 -5.95 -0.50
N GLY A 72 -19.70 -5.55 0.74
CA GLY A 72 -19.21 -4.28 1.29
C GLY A 72 -17.69 -4.22 1.42
N GLY A 73 -17.03 -5.35 1.67
CA GLY A 73 -15.57 -5.45 1.69
C GLY A 73 -14.97 -5.21 0.30
N ARG A 74 -15.50 -5.88 -0.73
CA ARG A 74 -15.14 -5.67 -2.13
C ARG A 74 -15.28 -4.21 -2.55
N VAL A 75 -16.45 -3.61 -2.33
CA VAL A 75 -16.74 -2.24 -2.77
C VAL A 75 -15.75 -1.25 -2.15
N ARG A 76 -15.51 -1.36 -0.83
CA ARG A 76 -14.55 -0.48 -0.14
C ARG A 76 -13.12 -0.65 -0.66
N ALA A 77 -12.67 -1.89 -0.85
CA ALA A 77 -11.33 -2.15 -1.37
C ALA A 77 -11.13 -1.59 -2.79
N LEU A 78 -12.10 -1.78 -3.69
CA LEU A 78 -12.02 -1.25 -5.05
C LEU A 78 -12.07 0.29 -5.10
N LEU A 79 -12.84 0.92 -4.20
CA LEU A 79 -12.83 2.38 -4.06
C LEU A 79 -11.45 2.88 -3.58
N SER A 80 -10.83 2.20 -2.62
CA SER A 80 -9.47 2.54 -2.15
C SER A 80 -8.44 2.36 -3.26
N VAL A 81 -8.55 1.30 -4.08
CA VAL A 81 -7.69 1.14 -5.27
C VAL A 81 -7.86 2.31 -6.25
N GLN A 82 -9.10 2.73 -6.51
CA GLN A 82 -9.35 3.86 -7.41
C GLN A 82 -8.76 5.17 -6.85
N SER A 83 -8.91 5.42 -5.55
CA SER A 83 -8.31 6.57 -4.86
C SER A 83 -6.77 6.56 -5.00
N ALA A 84 -6.15 5.41 -4.73
CA ALA A 84 -4.71 5.22 -4.87
C ALA A 84 -4.23 5.50 -6.30
N ARG A 85 -4.94 5.03 -7.33
CA ARG A 85 -4.62 5.31 -8.74
C ARG A 85 -4.72 6.78 -9.09
N VAL A 86 -5.78 7.46 -8.64
CA VAL A 86 -5.93 8.91 -8.84
C VAL A 86 -4.73 9.65 -8.24
N ARG A 87 -4.31 9.25 -7.04
CA ARG A 87 -3.17 9.87 -6.36
C ARG A 87 -1.82 9.52 -7.00
N LEU A 88 -1.66 8.33 -7.57
CA LEU A 88 -0.48 7.97 -8.35
C LEU A 88 -0.35 8.84 -9.61
N GLY A 89 -1.48 9.19 -10.24
CA GLY A 89 -1.54 10.07 -11.40
C GLY A 89 -1.35 11.55 -11.10
N SER A 90 -1.37 11.97 -9.83
CA SER A 90 -1.17 13.37 -9.44
C SER A 90 0.26 13.66 -9.02
N SER A 91 0.65 14.93 -9.15
CA SER A 91 1.92 15.48 -8.66
C SER A 91 1.67 16.41 -7.48
N PRO A 92 2.65 16.59 -6.58
CA PRO A 92 2.55 17.62 -5.55
C PRO A 92 2.46 19.01 -6.18
N GLY A 93 1.83 19.95 -5.47
CA GLY A 93 1.92 21.37 -5.77
C GLY A 93 3.29 21.95 -5.41
N ALA A 94 3.45 23.26 -5.59
CA ALA A 94 4.72 23.92 -5.32
C ALA A 94 5.04 23.97 -3.81
N GLY A 95 6.31 23.75 -3.48
CA GLY A 95 6.86 23.93 -2.14
C GLY A 95 6.86 22.69 -1.25
N LEU A 96 7.66 22.76 -0.18
CA LEU A 96 7.93 21.63 0.71
C LEU A 96 6.69 21.10 1.43
N VAL A 97 5.77 21.99 1.83
CA VAL A 97 4.52 21.61 2.49
C VAL A 97 3.63 20.80 1.56
N SER A 98 3.49 21.21 0.29
CA SER A 98 2.67 20.49 -0.68
C SER A 98 3.27 19.12 -1.02
N ALA A 99 4.60 19.05 -1.14
CA ALA A 99 5.31 17.79 -1.29
C ALA A 99 5.08 16.85 -0.09
N ARG A 100 5.05 17.40 1.15
CA ARG A 100 4.84 16.60 2.37
C ARG A 100 3.44 16.02 2.38
N GLU A 101 2.43 16.85 2.13
CA GLU A 101 1.04 16.40 2.12
C GLU A 101 0.76 15.39 0.99
N HIS A 102 1.45 15.50 -0.14
CA HIS A 102 1.39 14.50 -1.20
C HIS A 102 1.95 13.15 -0.75
N ALA A 103 3.15 13.13 -0.14
CA ALA A 103 3.75 11.91 0.42
C ALA A 103 2.86 11.30 1.50
N ARG A 104 2.30 12.10 2.42
CA ARG A 104 1.32 11.65 3.42
C ARG A 104 0.08 11.05 2.79
N GLY A 105 -0.44 11.66 1.73
CA GLY A 105 -1.55 11.13 0.97
C GLY A 105 -1.25 9.73 0.44
N LEU A 106 -0.10 9.54 -0.21
CA LEU A 106 0.32 8.24 -0.72
C LEU A 106 0.49 7.20 0.40
N ALA A 107 1.05 7.61 1.54
CA ALA A 107 1.20 6.75 2.71
C ALA A 107 -0.14 6.28 3.29
N ARG A 108 -1.15 7.17 3.36
CA ARG A 108 -2.51 6.80 3.79
C ARG A 108 -3.16 5.79 2.84
N GLU A 109 -3.03 5.98 1.53
CA GLU A 109 -3.52 5.00 0.55
C GLU A 109 -2.81 3.65 0.73
N LEU A 110 -1.49 3.67 0.93
CA LEU A 110 -0.70 2.44 1.11
C LEU A 110 -1.12 1.68 2.37
N ALA A 111 -1.30 2.37 3.50
CA ALA A 111 -1.78 1.78 4.74
C ALA A 111 -3.19 1.19 4.58
N SER A 112 -4.12 1.96 4.00
CA SER A 112 -5.49 1.51 3.73
C SER A 112 -5.56 0.26 2.85
N LEU A 113 -4.74 0.20 1.80
CA LEU A 113 -4.67 -0.97 0.92
C LEU A 113 -4.06 -2.19 1.64
N CYS A 114 -3.10 -2.01 2.55
CA CYS A 114 -2.57 -3.11 3.36
C CYS A 114 -3.69 -3.71 4.24
N ASP A 115 -4.48 -2.86 4.89
CA ASP A 115 -5.59 -3.29 5.75
C ASP A 115 -6.69 -4.00 4.95
N HIS A 116 -7.01 -3.50 3.75
CA HIS A 116 -7.92 -4.17 2.83
C HIS A 116 -7.38 -5.53 2.37
N TYR A 117 -6.11 -5.62 1.96
CA TYR A 117 -5.51 -6.88 1.54
C TYR A 117 -5.56 -7.93 2.65
N GLU A 118 -5.19 -7.56 3.86
CA GLU A 118 -5.20 -8.44 5.03
C GLU A 118 -6.63 -8.90 5.39
N THR A 119 -7.61 -8.00 5.34
CA THR A 119 -9.02 -8.33 5.59
C THR A 119 -9.57 -9.30 4.54
N LEU A 120 -9.27 -9.06 3.26
CA LEU A 120 -9.78 -9.86 2.14
C LEU A 120 -9.13 -11.26 2.08
N THR A 121 -7.86 -11.37 2.46
CA THR A 121 -7.11 -12.63 2.46
C THR A 121 -7.25 -13.41 3.77
N GLY A 122 -7.92 -12.86 4.78
CA GLY A 122 -8.09 -13.49 6.08
C GLY A 122 -6.78 -13.58 6.88
N ALA A 123 -5.76 -12.80 6.51
CA ALA A 123 -4.50 -12.72 7.27
C ALA A 123 -4.70 -12.00 8.62
N SER A 124 -5.77 -11.21 8.78
CA SER A 124 -6.26 -10.82 10.10
C SER A 124 -7.00 -12.00 10.73
N THR A 125 -6.33 -12.67 11.67
CA THR A 125 -6.96 -13.66 12.56
C THR A 125 -8.05 -12.97 13.39
N VAL A 126 -9.29 -12.96 12.88
CA VAL A 126 -10.50 -12.89 13.71
C VAL A 126 -11.55 -13.79 13.07
N GLU A 127 -11.60 -15.01 13.62
CA GLU A 127 -12.76 -15.89 13.79
C GLU A 127 -13.99 -15.62 12.90
N ARG A 128 -14.13 -16.41 11.83
CA ARG A 128 -15.45 -16.63 11.21
C ARG A 128 -16.16 -17.72 12.02
N ALA A 129 -16.89 -17.29 13.05
CA ALA A 129 -17.95 -18.06 13.70
C ALA A 129 -19.30 -17.80 13.01
#